data_AF-A0A8T7JTZ7-F1
#
_entry.id   AF-A0A8T7JTZ7-F1
#
_cell.length_a   1.000
_cell.length_b   1.000
_cell.length_c   1.000
_cell.angle_alpha   90.00
_cell.angle_beta   90.00
_cell.angle_gamma   90.00
#
_symmetry.space_group_name_H-M   'P 1'
#
loop_
_entity.id
_entity.type
_entity.pdbx_description
1 polymer ?
#
loop_
_entity_poly.entity_id
_entity_poly.type
_entity_poly.pdbx_seq_one_letter_code
_entity_poly.pdbx_strand_id
1 'polypeptide(L)' 'MKNIRVLIADDHPIVREGLRLLLAGERGMELAGEAVNG' A
#
# COMPACT_ATOMS: atom_id res chain seq x y z
N MET A 1 -12.78 -14.34 -6.25
CA MET A 1 -12.27 -14.09 -4.88
C MET A 1 -12.23 -12.59 -4.67
N LYS A 2 -12.54 -12.07 -3.47
CA LYS A 2 -12.39 -10.63 -3.19
C LYS A 2 -10.93 -10.33 -2.83
N ASN A 3 -10.39 -9.23 -3.37
CA ASN A 3 -9.05 -8.76 -3.02
C ASN A 3 -9.02 -8.22 -1.59
N ILE A 4 -7.88 -8.41 -0.91
CA ILE A 4 -7.56 -7.75 0.36
C ILE A 4 -7.20 -6.31 0.05
N ARG A 5 -7.92 -5.37 0.66
CA ARG A 5 -7.67 -3.93 0.52
C ARG A 5 -6.68 -3.48 1.58
N VAL A 6 -5.61 -2.82 1.14
CA VAL A 6 -4.50 -2.38 1.99
C VAL A 6 -4.43 -0.85 2.03
N LEU A 7 -4.29 -0.26 3.21
CA LEU A 7 -3.96 1.15 3.40
C LEU A 7 -2.53 1.23 3.94
N ILE A 8 -1.70 2.08 3.35
CA ILE A 8 -0.34 2.33 3.86
C ILE A 8 -0.37 3.57 4.75
N ALA A 9 0.18 3.46 5.97
CA ALA A 9 0.41 4.59 6.86
C ALA A 9 1.85 4.53 7.38
N ASP A 10 2.69 5.44 6.90
CA ASP A 10 4.08 5.61 7.31
C ASP A 10 4.52 7.05 7.05
N ASP A 11 5.27 7.64 7.98
CA ASP A 11 5.76 9.02 7.90
C ASP A 11 6.91 9.21 6.90
N HIS A 12 7.46 8.12 6.36
CA HIS A 12 8.60 8.16 5.44
C HIS A 12 8.18 7.89 3.99
N PRO A 13 8.34 8.86 3.07
CA PRO A 13 7.98 8.69 1.67
C PRO A 13 8.64 7.48 0.99
N ILE A 14 9.90 7.19 1.33
CA ILE A 14 10.65 6.06 0.74
C ILE A 14 10.06 4.70 1.11
N VAL A 15 9.50 4.57 2.32
CA VAL A 15 8.87 3.33 2.79
C VAL A 15 7.56 3.11 2.04
N ARG A 16 6.75 4.15 1.87
CA ARG A 16 5.50 4.08 1.10
C ARG A 16 5.74 3.68 -0.36
N GLU A 17 6.76 4.28 -0.99
CA GLU A 17 7.17 3.94 -2.35
C GLU A 17 7.52 2.45 -2.46
N GLY A 18 8.35 1.93 -1.54
CA GLY A 18 8.72 0.52 -1.49
C GLY A 18 7.53 -0.42 -1.28
N LEU A 19 6.66 -0.11 -0.32
CA LEU A 19 5.47 -0.93 -0.03
C LEU A 19 4.50 -0.99 -1.21
N ARG A 20 4.30 0.13 -1.93
CA ARG A 20 3.48 0.16 -3.14
C ARG A 20 4.05 -0.72 -4.25
N LEU A 21 5.37 -0.73 -4.44
CA LEU A 21 6.03 -1.61 -5.42
C LEU A 21 5.86 -3.10 -5.06
N LEU A 22 5.97 -3.43 -3.77
CA LEU A 22 5.75 -4.81 -3.30
C LEU A 22 4.30 -5.25 -3.50
N LEU A 23 3.32 -4.40 -3.11
CA LEU A 23 1.89 -4.70 -3.28
C LEU A 23 1.48 -4.85 -4.74
N ALA A 24 2.10 -4.11 -5.67
CA ALA A 24 1.82 -4.22 -7.10
C ALA A 24 2.17 -5.61 -7.69
N GLY A 25 3.08 -6.36 -7.04
CA GLY A 25 3.44 -7.72 -7.42
C GLY A 25 2.55 -8.81 -6.81
N GLU A 26 1.73 -8.49 -5.80
CA GLU A 26 0.99 -9.48 -5.02
C GLU A 26 -0.42 -9.73 -5.54
N ARG A 27 -0.69 -10.99 -5.92
CA ARG A 27 -2.03 -11.39 -6.38
C ARG A 27 -3.00 -11.44 -5.21
N GLY A 28 -4.15 -10.81 -5.38
CA GLY A 28 -5.20 -10.78 -4.37
C GLY A 28 -5.06 -9.64 -3.35
N MET A 29 -4.12 -8.72 -3.57
CA MET A 29 -4.01 -7.47 -2.81
C MET A 29 -4.31 -6.27 -3.71
N GLU A 30 -4.86 -5.22 -3.12
CA GLU A 30 -5.20 -3.96 -3.80
C GLU A 30 -4.89 -2.79 -2.86
N LEU A 31 -4.14 -1.81 -3.34
CA LEU A 31 -3.88 -0.58 -2.59
C LEU A 31 -5.15 0.29 -2.59
N ALA A 32 -5.73 0.49 -1.40
CA ALA A 32 -6.93 1.29 -1.19
C ALA A 32 -6.61 2.77 -0.88
N GLY A 33 -5.37 3.10 -0.55
CA GLY A 33 -4.91 4.47 -0.33
C GLY A 33 -3.62 4.55 0.52
N GLU A 34 -3.13 5.77 0.67
CA GLU A 34 -1.98 6.11 1.51
C GLU A 34 -2.35 7.26 2.45
N ALA A 35 -1.97 7.17 3.71
CA ALA A 35 -2.00 8.31 4.61
C ALA A 35 -0.87 9.28 4.22
N VAL A 36 -1.24 10.53 3.92
CA VAL A 36 -0.30 11.59 3.52
C VAL A 36 0.03 12.54 4.67
N ASN A 37 -0.77 12.50 5.73
CA ASN A 37 -0.64 13.27 6.95
C ASN A 37 -1.37 12.54 8.10
N GLY A 38 -1.07 12.94 9.33
CA GLY A 38 -1.77 12.56 10.55
C GLY A 38 -2.22 13.79 11.31
#